data_AF-A0A7C6LQ81-F1
#
_entry.id   AF-A0A7C6LQ81-F1
#
_cell.length_a   1.000
_cell.length_b   1.000
_cell.length_c   1.000
_cell.angle_alpha   90.00
_cell.angle_beta   90.00
_cell.angle_gamma   90.00
#
_symmetry.space_group_name_H-M   'P 1'
#
loop_
_entity.id
_entity.type
_entity.pdbx_description
1 polymer ?
#
loop_
_entity_poly.entity_id
_entity_poly.type
_entity_poly.pdbx_seq_one_letter_code
_entity_poly.pdbx_strand_id
1 'polypeptide(L)' 'MQLTLFGDEERRERQEALDRAVDEARRRFGPFAVRRASVMADELLGMFNPKGDHIIHPVGFFK' A
#
# COMPACT_ATOMS: atom_id res chain seq x y z
N MET A 1 -31.38 -15.21 -20.72
CA MET A 1 -30.24 -15.46 -19.82
C MET A 1 -30.60 -14.91 -18.45
N GLN A 2 -30.68 -15.77 -17.45
CA GLN A 2 -31.08 -15.40 -16.09
C GLN A 2 -29.84 -14.91 -15.32
N LEU A 3 -29.83 -13.64 -14.95
CA LEU A 3 -28.84 -13.06 -14.04
C LEU A 3 -29.04 -13.70 -12.66
N THR A 4 -27.99 -14.30 -12.11
CA THR A 4 -28.00 -14.90 -10.78
C THR A 4 -28.23 -13.80 -9.75
N LEU A 5 -29.46 -13.65 -9.27
CA LEU A 5 -29.87 -12.62 -8.29
C LEU A 5 -28.95 -12.57 -7.05
N PHE A 6 -28.40 -13.73 -6.65
CA PHE A 6 -27.58 -13.88 -5.44
C PHE A 6 -26.07 -13.83 -5.68
N GLY A 7 -25.60 -14.07 -6.91
CA GLY A 7 -24.17 -14.04 -7.22
C GLY A 7 -23.60 -12.61 -7.28
N ASP A 8 -24.46 -11.63 -7.48
CA ASP A 8 -24.10 -10.21 -7.49
C ASP A 8 -24.22 -9.58 -6.10
N GLU A 9 -25.13 -10.06 -5.25
CA GLU A 9 -25.30 -9.56 -3.87
C GLU A 9 -24.06 -9.86 -3.01
N GLU A 10 -23.54 -11.09 -3.03
CA GLU A 10 -22.33 -11.46 -2.27
C GLU A 10 -21.11 -10.60 -2.67
N ARG A 11 -20.97 -10.33 -3.98
CA ARG A 11 -19.91 -9.45 -4.49
C ARG A 11 -20.12 -8.01 -4.03
N ARG A 12 -21.35 -7.50 -4.04
CA ARG A 12 -21.69 -6.16 -3.55
C ARG A 12 -21.40 -6.03 -2.05
N GLU A 13 -21.84 -6.98 -1.23
CA GLU A 13 -21.56 -6.98 0.21
C GLU A 13 -20.06 -6.97 0.51
N ARG A 14 -19.29 -7.79 -0.22
CA ARG A 14 -17.83 -7.83 -0.09
C ARG A 14 -17.18 -6.49 -0.48
N GLN A 15 -17.67 -5.85 -1.54
CA GLN A 15 -17.16 -4.55 -1.97
C GLN A 15 -17.50 -3.45 -0.95
N GLU A 16 -18.73 -3.43 -0.42
CA GLU A 16 -19.16 -2.47 0.61
C GLU A 16 -18.38 -2.65 1.92
N ALA A 17 -18.03 -3.89 2.28
CA ALA A 17 -17.17 -4.16 3.43
C ALA A 17 -15.73 -3.63 3.20
N LEU A 18 -15.20 -3.83 1.99
CA LEU A 18 -13.87 -3.32 1.61
C LEU A 18 -13.82 -1.79 1.65
N ASP A 19 -14.81 -1.12 1.08
CA ASP A 19 -14.87 0.34 1.05
C ASP A 19 -14.93 0.92 2.46
N ARG A 20 -15.77 0.35 3.34
CA ARG A 20 -15.84 0.74 4.77
C ARG A 20 -14.49 0.58 5.48
N ALA A 21 -13.79 -0.54 5.26
CA ALA A 21 -12.49 -0.79 5.88
C ALA A 21 -11.43 0.23 5.41
N VAL A 22 -11.41 0.54 4.10
CA VAL A 22 -10.50 1.53 3.52
C VAL A 22 -10.78 2.92 4.09
N ASP A 23 -12.04 3.31 4.21
CA ASP A 23 -12.42 4.62 4.74
C ASP A 23 -12.12 4.75 6.23
N GLU A 24 -12.28 3.68 7.02
CA GLU A 24 -11.84 3.68 8.42
C GLU A 24 -10.32 3.87 8.53
N ALA A 25 -9.54 3.18 7.70
CA ALA A 25 -8.09 3.32 7.65
C ALA A 25 -7.68 4.76 7.26
N ARG A 26 -8.35 5.35 6.26
CA ARG A 26 -8.13 6.75 5.86
C ARG A 26 -8.51 7.73 6.95
N ARG A 27 -9.61 7.49 7.68
CA ARG A 27 -10.06 8.34 8.79
C ARG A 27 -9.04 8.35 9.93
N ARG A 28 -8.42 7.20 10.25
CA ARG A 28 -7.46 7.08 11.36
C ARG A 28 -6.04 7.51 10.99
N PHE A 29 -5.59 7.21 9.78
CA PHE A 29 -4.18 7.37 9.39
C PHE A 29 -3.96 8.33 8.21
N GLY A 30 -5.03 8.95 7.69
CA GLY A 30 -4.98 9.90 6.59
C GLY A 30 -5.06 9.26 5.20
N PRO A 31 -5.14 10.08 4.14
CA PRO A 31 -5.49 9.63 2.78
C PRO A 31 -4.51 8.62 2.17
N PHE A 32 -3.26 8.61 2.62
CA PHE A 32 -2.21 7.73 2.09
C PHE A 32 -1.95 6.48 2.95
N ALA A 33 -2.87 6.15 3.87
CA ALA A 33 -2.74 5.00 4.77
C ALA A 33 -2.46 3.69 4.02
N VAL A 34 -3.28 3.39 3.01
CA VAL A 34 -3.16 2.16 2.21
C VAL A 34 -1.81 2.12 1.49
N ARG A 35 -1.41 3.21 0.82
CA ARG A 35 -0.12 3.26 0.11
C ARG A 35 1.06 3.01 1.04
N ARG A 36 1.08 3.63 2.22
CA ARG A 36 2.17 3.42 3.19
C ARG A 36 2.16 2.00 3.75
N ALA A 37 0.98 1.45 4.04
CA ALA A 37 0.88 0.07 4.49
C ALA A 37 1.39 -0.91 3.41
N SER A 38 1.06 -0.68 2.13
CA SER A 38 1.58 -1.48 1.02
C SER A 38 3.10 -1.40 0.91
N VAL A 39 3.70 -0.21 1.05
CA VAL A 39 5.17 -0.05 1.03
C VAL A 39 5.82 -0.74 2.23
N MET A 40 5.19 -0.69 3.40
CA MET A 40 5.70 -1.38 4.60
C MET A 40 5.58 -2.90 4.51
N ALA A 41 4.54 -3.40 3.82
CA ALA A 41 4.34 -4.83 3.59
C ALA A 41 5.27 -5.38 2.49
N ASP A 42 5.80 -4.52 1.62
CA ASP A 42 6.78 -4.89 0.61
C ASP A 42 8.17 -4.99 1.27
N GLU A 43 8.68 -6.21 1.42
CA GLU A 43 9.97 -6.47 2.07
C GLU A 43 11.15 -5.82 1.32
N LEU A 44 11.09 -5.71 -0.01
CA LEU A 44 12.16 -5.11 -0.81
C LEU A 44 12.22 -3.60 -0.62
N LEU A 45 11.06 -2.95 -0.57
CA LEU A 45 10.95 -1.50 -0.38
C LEU A 45 11.02 -1.09 1.09
N GLY A 46 10.59 -1.95 2.00
CA GLY A 46 10.49 -1.66 3.43
C GLY A 46 11.76 -1.94 4.23
N MET A 47 12.60 -2.88 3.78
CA MET A 47 13.76 -3.34 4.56
C MET A 47 15.12 -2.80 4.09
N PHE A 48 15.21 -2.16 2.92
CA PHE A 48 16.50 -1.60 2.49
C PHE A 48 16.90 -0.41 3.38
N ASN A 49 18.16 -0.36 3.81
CA ASN A 49 18.66 0.71 4.66
C ASN A 49 19.45 1.71 3.80
N PRO A 50 18.80 2.73 3.21
CA PRO A 50 19.48 3.71 2.35
C PRO A 50 20.58 4.48 3.09
N LYS A 51 20.59 4.50 4.42
CA LYS A 51 21.65 5.17 5.18
C LYS A 51 22.87 4.29 5.42
N GLY A 52 22.68 2.99 5.62
CA GLY A 52 23.75 2.02 5.90
C GLY A 52 24.37 1.40 4.65
N ASP A 53 23.57 1.22 3.60
CA ASP A 53 23.98 0.50 2.39
C ASP A 53 24.57 1.42 1.31
N HIS A 54 24.64 2.73 1.58
CA HIS A 54 25.23 3.70 0.66
C HIS A 54 26.76 3.67 0.73
N ILE A 55 27.39 3.12 -0.30
CA ILE A 55 28.82 3.34 -0.57
C ILE A 55 28.97 4.74 -1.15
N ILE A 56 29.51 5.67 -0.36
CA ILE A 56 29.95 6.98 -0.87
C ILE A 56 31.24 6.74 -1.64
N HIS A 57 31.20 6.84 -2.96
CA HIS A 57 32.41 6.88 -3.78
C HIS A 57 33.05 8.27 -3.66
N PRO A 58 34.21 8.41 -3.00
CA PRO A 58 34.87 9.71 -2.89
C PRO A 58 35.36 10.13 -4.28
N VAL A 59 34.72 11.13 -4.89
CA VAL A 59 35.30 11.84 -6.02
C VAL A 59 36.27 12.87 -5.47
N GLY A 60 37.57 12.69 -5.74
CA GLY A 60 38.61 13.63 -5.35
C GLY A 60 38.39 14.96 -6.06
N PHE A 61 37.85 15.96 -5.37
CA PHE A 61 37.71 17.33 -5.88
C PHE A 61 39.00 18.12 -5.64
N PHE A 62 40.10 17.62 -6.19
CA PHE A 62 41.34 18.39 -6.33
C PHE A 62 41.78 18.33 -7.78
N LYS A 63 41.63 19.47 -8.47
CA LYS A 63 42.22 19.75 -9.77
C LYS A 63 42.82 21.14 -9.72
#